data_AF-I1BTF8-F1
#
_entry.id   AF-I1BTF8-F1
#
_cell.length_a   1.000
_cell.length_b   1.000
_cell.length_c   1.000
_cell.angle_alpha   90.00
_cell.angle_beta   90.00
_cell.angle_gamma   90.00
#
_symmetry.space_group_name_H-M   'P 1'
#
loop_
_entity.id
_entity.type
_entity.pdbx_description
1 polymer ?
#
loop_
_entity_poly.entity_id
_entity_poly.type
_entity_poly.pdbx_seq_one_letter_code
_entity_poly.pdbx_strand_id
1 'polypeptide(L)'
;MPEVEFVAILATGNFSPISRELMVDYLTPQLVKQWESTNHHGYQNSLVTICEYVLPVLDRILLQLSHLLGYGLWKERYSDFLDPDSIEECVRRVQKLIVQVRELACQLRHLIKLFKAFIKWIHLVSLKTSDPESVELQNISNLCEEPEFVFEYLEECNMLQKPSKNISKNMKVISTTTFQLENVPKHTITSFISYYNMHA
;
A
#
# COMPACT_ATOMS: atom_id res chain seq x y z
N MET A 1 -11.19 18.64 6.78
CA MET A 1 -10.38 17.58 6.13
C MET A 1 -10.02 16.55 7.20
N PRO A 2 -10.42 15.28 7.06
CA PRO A 2 -10.18 14.23 8.05
C PRO A 2 -8.71 14.07 8.45
N GLU A 3 -7.78 14.28 7.52
CA GLU A 3 -6.33 14.13 7.72
C GLU A 3 -5.76 15.16 8.69
N VAL A 4 -6.24 16.41 8.60
CA VAL A 4 -5.81 17.50 9.50
C VAL A 4 -6.30 17.24 10.92
N GLU A 5 -7.50 16.66 11.07
CA GLU A 5 -8.03 16.24 12.36
C GLU A 5 -7.19 15.08 12.95
N PHE A 6 -6.80 14.09 12.15
CA PHE A 6 -5.92 13.01 12.62
C PHE A 6 -4.54 13.52 13.04
N VAL A 7 -3.93 14.45 12.29
CA VAL A 7 -2.66 15.08 12.68
C VAL A 7 -2.83 15.90 13.95
N ALA A 8 -3.94 16.62 14.12
CA ALA A 8 -4.23 17.37 15.34
C ALA A 8 -4.42 16.44 16.55
N ILE A 9 -5.13 15.32 16.40
CA ILE A 9 -5.29 14.30 17.45
C ILE A 9 -3.94 13.69 17.80
N LEU A 10 -3.10 13.38 16.81
CA LEU A 10 -1.76 12.83 17.02
C LEU A 10 -0.86 13.80 17.81
N ALA A 11 -0.90 15.09 17.47
CA ALA A 11 -0.05 16.11 18.08
C ALA A 11 -0.53 16.58 19.46
N THR A 12 -1.85 16.64 19.67
CA THR A 12 -2.45 17.27 20.86
C THR A 12 -3.13 16.30 21.81
N GLY A 13 -3.45 15.08 21.34
CA GLY A 13 -4.26 14.11 22.09
C GLY A 13 -5.71 14.57 22.32
N ASN A 14 -6.11 15.73 21.80
CA ASN A 14 -7.42 16.31 22.01
C ASN A 14 -8.38 15.93 20.88
N PHE A 15 -9.60 15.59 21.26
CA PHE A 15 -10.67 15.25 20.33
C PHE A 15 -11.56 16.46 20.11
N SER A 16 -11.68 16.91 18.85
CA SER A 16 -12.76 17.83 18.50
C SER A 16 -14.11 17.09 18.61
N PRO A 17 -15.25 17.78 18.81
CA PRO A 17 -16.56 17.15 18.83
C PRO A 17 -16.82 16.32 17.56
N ILE A 18 -16.34 16.81 16.42
CA ILE A 18 -16.45 16.16 15.11
C ILE A 18 -15.57 14.91 15.05
N SER A 19 -14.32 14.98 15.56
CA SER A 19 -13.47 13.79 15.65
C SER A 19 -14.08 12.72 16.55
N ARG A 20 -14.73 13.13 17.65
CA ARG A 20 -15.37 12.21 18.60
C ARG A 20 -16.55 11.47 17.96
N GLU A 21 -17.42 12.20 17.27
CA GLU A 21 -18.53 11.62 16.50
C GLU A 21 -18.00 10.63 15.44
N LEU A 22 -16.95 11.00 14.70
CA LEU A 22 -16.30 10.10 13.75
C LEU A 22 -15.79 8.80 14.41
N MET A 23 -15.16 8.89 15.58
CA MET A 23 -14.63 7.71 16.29
C MET A 23 -15.72 6.81 16.86
N VAL A 24 -16.81 7.40 17.37
CA VAL A 24 -17.90 6.66 18.02
C VAL A 24 -18.84 6.05 16.99
N ASP A 25 -19.19 6.80 15.94
CA ASP A 25 -20.25 6.39 15.01
C ASP A 25 -19.71 5.65 13.78
N TYR A 26 -18.46 5.92 13.37
CA TYR A 26 -17.89 5.37 12.14
C TYR A 26 -16.64 4.52 12.36
N LEU A 27 -15.68 4.94 13.19
CA LEU A 27 -14.42 4.23 13.46
C LEU A 27 -14.49 3.40 14.75
N THR A 28 -15.54 2.58 14.87
CA THR A 28 -15.70 1.72 16.05
C THR A 28 -14.51 0.75 16.21
N PRO A 29 -14.18 0.33 17.44
CA PRO A 29 -13.09 -0.61 17.68
C PRO A 29 -13.22 -1.92 16.89
N GLN A 30 -14.46 -2.35 16.60
CA GLN A 30 -14.75 -3.51 15.77
C GLN A 30 -14.37 -3.30 14.31
N LEU A 31 -14.75 -2.15 13.73
CA LEU A 31 -14.41 -1.82 12.35
C LEU A 31 -12.89 -1.67 12.17
N VAL A 32 -12.21 -1.05 13.14
CA VAL A 32 -10.74 -0.92 13.14
C VAL A 32 -10.06 -2.30 13.12
N LYS A 33 -10.54 -3.25 13.92
CA LYS A 33 -10.04 -4.65 13.89
C LYS A 33 -10.33 -5.34 12.55
N GLN A 34 -11.48 -5.10 11.96
CA GLN A 34 -11.80 -5.64 10.63
C GLN A 34 -10.85 -5.08 9.56
N TRP A 35 -10.52 -3.79 9.63
CA TRP A 35 -9.55 -3.16 8.74
C TRP A 35 -8.16 -3.74 8.92
N GLU A 36 -7.73 -3.94 10.16
CA GLU A 36 -6.46 -4.59 10.48
C GLU A 36 -6.37 -5.95 9.78
N SER A 37 -7.35 -6.83 10.02
CA SER A 37 -7.37 -8.19 9.46
C SER A 37 -7.40 -8.20 7.93
N THR A 38 -8.27 -7.38 7.34
CA THR A 38 -8.47 -7.33 5.88
C THR A 38 -7.23 -6.81 5.16
N ASN A 39 -6.67 -5.69 5.63
CA ASN A 39 -5.49 -5.08 5.01
C ASN A 39 -4.23 -5.91 5.28
N HIS A 40 -4.10 -6.49 6.47
CA HIS A 40 -2.98 -7.37 6.79
C HIS A 40 -2.93 -8.55 5.81
N HIS A 41 -4.05 -9.23 5.58
CA HIS A 41 -4.11 -10.34 4.65
C HIS A 41 -3.81 -9.89 3.21
N GLY A 42 -4.40 -8.78 2.76
CA GLY A 42 -4.15 -8.24 1.42
C GLY A 42 -2.69 -7.88 1.14
N TYR A 43 -2.05 -7.15 2.07
CA TYR A 43 -0.65 -6.75 1.91
C TYR A 43 0.32 -7.92 2.03
N GLN A 44 0.10 -8.84 2.99
CA GLN A 44 0.94 -10.03 3.14
C GLN A 44 0.85 -10.93 1.91
N ASN A 45 -0.37 -11.22 1.41
CA ASN A 45 -0.54 -12.02 0.21
C ASN A 45 0.11 -11.38 -1.02
N SER A 46 0.02 -10.05 -1.15
CA SER A 46 0.67 -9.32 -2.23
C SER A 46 2.20 -9.44 -2.16
N LEU A 47 2.76 -9.33 -0.96
CA LEU A 47 4.21 -9.47 -0.75
C LEU A 47 4.68 -10.89 -1.03
N VAL A 48 3.94 -11.90 -0.56
CA VAL A 48 4.18 -13.32 -0.87
C VAL A 48 4.13 -13.56 -2.37
N THR A 49 3.10 -13.04 -3.05
CA THR A 49 2.95 -13.14 -4.51
C THR A 49 4.19 -12.59 -5.22
N ILE A 50 4.65 -11.40 -4.82
CA ILE A 50 5.83 -10.77 -5.44
C ILE A 50 7.10 -11.58 -5.17
N CYS A 51 7.36 -11.93 -3.91
CA CYS A 51 8.62 -12.54 -3.48
C CYS A 51 8.75 -14.01 -3.87
N GLU A 52 7.68 -14.80 -3.74
CA GLU A 52 7.71 -16.24 -3.93
C GLU A 52 7.35 -16.68 -5.35
N TYR A 53 6.62 -15.85 -6.10
CA TYR A 53 6.15 -16.22 -7.43
C TYR A 53 6.72 -15.30 -8.52
N VAL A 54 6.50 -13.98 -8.42
CA VAL A 54 6.88 -13.06 -9.51
C VAL A 54 8.39 -12.99 -9.70
N LEU A 55 9.16 -12.69 -8.63
CA LEU A 55 10.61 -12.55 -8.73
C LEU A 55 11.29 -13.85 -9.23
N PRO A 56 10.98 -15.04 -8.69
CA PRO A 56 11.57 -16.28 -9.18
C PRO A 56 11.23 -16.59 -10.64
N VAL A 57 10.03 -16.24 -11.10
CA VAL A 57 9.65 -16.40 -12.52
C VAL A 57 10.48 -15.48 -13.40
N LEU A 58 10.68 -14.22 -13.00
CA LEU A 58 11.51 -13.27 -13.74
C LEU A 58 12.97 -13.72 -13.80
N ASP A 59 13.52 -14.25 -12.72
CA ASP A 59 14.88 -14.81 -12.69
C ASP A 59 15.01 -16.02 -13.64
N ARG A 60 13.99 -16.89 -13.71
CA ARG A 60 13.95 -18.01 -14.67
C ARG A 60 13.87 -17.52 -16.12
N ILE A 61 13.05 -16.51 -16.40
CA ILE A 61 12.94 -15.91 -17.74
C ILE A 61 14.30 -15.34 -18.14
N LEU A 62 14.97 -14.62 -17.24
CA LEU A 62 16.29 -14.04 -17.48
C LEU A 62 17.34 -15.12 -17.81
N LEU A 63 17.32 -16.24 -17.08
CA LEU A 63 18.18 -17.40 -17.37
C LEU A 63 17.92 -17.97 -18.77
N GLN A 64 16.65 -18.17 -19.16
CA GLN A 64 16.32 -18.70 -20.49
C GLN A 64 16.70 -17.74 -21.61
N LEU A 65 16.50 -16.43 -21.43
CA LEU A 65 16.96 -15.42 -22.38
C LEU A 65 18.49 -15.40 -22.52
N SER A 66 19.22 -15.66 -21.42
CA SER A 66 20.67 -15.76 -21.45
C SER A 66 21.15 -16.98 -22.25
N HIS A 67 20.47 -18.13 -22.11
CA HIS A 67 20.73 -19.30 -22.98
C HIS A 67 20.41 -19.00 -24.44
N LEU A 68 19.27 -18.34 -24.70
CA LEU A 68 18.84 -17.97 -26.06
C LEU A 68 19.84 -17.03 -26.73
N LEU A 69 20.38 -16.07 -25.97
CA LEU A 69 21.45 -15.19 -26.43
C LEU A 69 22.69 -15.99 -26.81
N GLY A 70 23.10 -16.95 -25.97
CA GLY A 70 24.20 -17.87 -26.26
C GLY A 70 24.01 -18.63 -27.58
N TYR A 71 22.78 -19.07 -27.90
CA TYR A 71 22.47 -19.68 -29.19
C TYR A 71 22.50 -18.68 -30.34
N GLY A 72 21.98 -17.46 -30.16
CA GLY A 72 22.01 -16.40 -31.17
C GLY A 72 23.44 -15.99 -31.58
N LEU A 73 24.40 -16.10 -30.66
CA LEU A 73 25.81 -15.83 -30.97
C LEU A 73 26.42 -16.89 -31.90
N TRP A 74 25.83 -18.09 -32.01
CA TRP A 74 26.28 -19.12 -32.94
C TRP A 74 25.71 -18.88 -34.34
N LYS A 75 26.35 -17.92 -35.03
CA LYS A 75 25.92 -17.42 -36.35
C LYS A 75 25.81 -18.51 -37.43
N GLU A 76 26.65 -19.53 -37.38
CA GLU A 76 26.63 -20.61 -38.39
C GLU A 76 25.35 -21.46 -38.35
N ARG A 77 24.68 -21.54 -37.19
CA ARG A 77 23.53 -22.43 -37.01
C ARG A 77 22.20 -21.71 -36.81
N TYR A 78 22.22 -20.52 -36.20
CA TYR A 78 21.01 -19.83 -35.76
C TYR A 78 20.84 -18.42 -36.31
N SER A 79 21.74 -17.93 -37.17
CA SER A 79 21.67 -16.55 -37.70
C SER A 79 20.38 -16.22 -38.44
N ASP A 80 19.77 -17.19 -39.12
CA ASP A 80 18.50 -16.99 -39.85
C ASP A 80 17.26 -16.95 -38.94
N PHE A 81 17.39 -17.38 -37.68
CA PHE A 81 16.25 -17.57 -36.76
C PHE A 81 16.31 -16.67 -35.52
N LEU A 82 17.51 -16.30 -35.08
CA LEU A 82 17.74 -15.55 -33.85
C LEU A 82 18.47 -14.27 -34.15
N ASP A 83 17.86 -13.16 -33.74
CA ASP A 83 18.49 -11.85 -33.72
C ASP A 83 19.07 -11.58 -32.32
N PRO A 84 20.41 -11.61 -32.14
CA PRO A 84 21.05 -11.41 -30.84
C PRO A 84 20.71 -10.05 -30.22
N ASP A 85 20.59 -9.00 -31.03
CA ASP A 85 20.36 -7.63 -30.56
C ASP A 85 18.97 -7.51 -29.92
N SER A 86 17.95 -8.11 -30.56
CA SER A 86 16.60 -8.20 -30.00
C SER A 86 16.55 -9.00 -28.69
N ILE A 87 17.34 -10.08 -28.58
CA ILE A 87 17.38 -10.90 -27.37
C ILE A 87 18.06 -10.14 -26.23
N GLU A 88 19.16 -9.44 -26.50
CA GLU A 88 19.86 -8.59 -25.53
C GLU A 88 18.95 -7.45 -25.01
N GLU A 89 18.16 -6.85 -25.91
CA GLU A 89 17.13 -5.88 -25.53
C GLU A 89 16.08 -6.49 -24.57
N CYS A 90 15.65 -7.73 -24.83
CA CYS A 90 14.73 -8.44 -23.94
C CYS A 90 15.36 -8.70 -22.56
N VAL A 91 16.62 -9.16 -22.52
CA VAL A 91 17.39 -9.35 -21.28
C VAL A 91 17.40 -8.06 -20.45
N ARG A 92 17.76 -6.94 -21.08
CA ARG A 92 17.82 -5.64 -20.41
C ARG A 92 16.45 -5.18 -19.87
N ARG A 93 15.36 -5.44 -20.61
CA ARG A 93 13.99 -5.12 -20.16
C ARG A 93 13.57 -5.96 -18.96
N VAL A 94 13.87 -7.26 -18.97
CA VAL A 94 13.57 -8.16 -17.84
C VAL A 94 14.37 -7.76 -16.61
N GLN A 95 15.66 -7.44 -16.74
CA GLN A 95 16.47 -6.91 -15.64
C GLN A 95 15.87 -5.64 -15.04
N LYS A 96 15.44 -4.69 -15.88
CA LYS A 96 14.75 -3.48 -15.42
C LYS A 96 13.45 -3.81 -14.69
N LEU A 97 12.66 -4.75 -15.20
CA LEU A 97 11.43 -5.19 -14.57
C LEU A 97 11.69 -5.82 -13.19
N ILE A 98 12.73 -6.66 -13.05
CA ILE A 98 13.14 -7.21 -11.75
C ILE A 98 13.43 -6.10 -10.74
N VAL A 99 14.19 -5.08 -11.14
CA VAL A 99 14.48 -3.93 -10.26
C VAL A 99 13.19 -3.22 -9.84
N GLN A 100 12.28 -2.95 -10.77
CA GLN A 100 10.99 -2.30 -10.48
C GLN A 100 10.10 -3.13 -9.55
N VAL A 101 10.06 -4.44 -9.73
CA VAL A 101 9.28 -5.35 -8.88
C VAL A 101 9.89 -5.46 -7.47
N ARG A 102 11.22 -5.46 -7.35
CA ARG A 102 11.91 -5.41 -6.05
C ARG A 102 11.64 -4.11 -5.31
N GLU A 103 11.64 -2.99 -6.03
CA GLU A 103 11.28 -1.68 -5.49
C GLU A 103 9.83 -1.66 -4.99
N LEU A 104 8.89 -2.18 -5.78
CA LEU A 104 7.49 -2.36 -5.36
C LEU A 104 7.38 -3.19 -4.07
N ALA A 105 8.14 -4.29 -3.97
CA ALA A 105 8.15 -5.11 -2.74
C ALA A 105 8.71 -4.33 -1.54
N CYS A 106 9.69 -3.45 -1.76
CA CYS A 106 10.26 -2.60 -0.72
C CYS A 106 9.23 -1.57 -0.23
N GLN A 107 8.59 -0.87 -1.16
CA GLN A 107 7.53 0.10 -0.87
C GLN A 107 6.34 -0.56 -0.16
N LEU A 108 5.94 -1.77 -0.57
CA LEU A 108 4.88 -2.52 0.10
C LEU A 108 5.27 -2.93 1.53
N ARG A 109 6.51 -3.37 1.77
CA ARG A 109 7.00 -3.65 3.14
C ARG A 109 6.98 -2.40 4.02
N HIS A 110 7.37 -1.27 3.47
CA HIS A 110 7.31 0.02 4.16
C HIS A 110 5.87 0.38 4.52
N LEU A 111 4.96 0.34 3.55
CA LEU A 111 3.54 0.60 3.75
C LEU A 111 2.91 -0.31 4.83
N ILE A 112 3.27 -1.61 4.87
CA ILE A 112 2.82 -2.53 5.91
C ILE A 112 3.26 -2.05 7.30
N LYS A 113 4.50 -1.57 7.43
CA LYS A 113 5.04 -1.04 8.68
C LYS A 113 4.29 0.22 9.13
N LEU A 114 4.11 1.16 8.21
CA LEU A 114 3.36 2.41 8.45
C LEU A 114 1.91 2.13 8.86
N PHE A 115 1.21 1.29 8.10
CA PHE A 115 -0.17 0.90 8.40
C PHE A 115 -0.30 0.21 9.75
N LYS A 116 0.67 -0.62 10.15
CA LYS A 116 0.67 -1.29 11.45
C LYS A 116 0.76 -0.28 12.61
N ALA A 117 1.61 0.74 12.49
CA ALA A 117 1.68 1.80 13.49
C ALA A 117 0.37 2.60 13.55
N PHE A 118 -0.16 2.99 12.38
CA PHE A 118 -1.43 3.71 12.26
C PHE A 118 -2.61 2.95 12.87
N ILE A 119 -2.80 1.68 12.51
CA ILE A 119 -3.98 0.92 12.95
C ILE A 119 -3.97 0.65 14.45
N LYS A 120 -2.78 0.43 15.05
CA LYS A 120 -2.61 0.33 16.50
C LYS A 120 -3.01 1.62 17.21
N TRP A 121 -2.49 2.75 16.73
CA TRP A 121 -2.82 4.07 17.27
C TRP A 121 -4.32 4.35 17.19
N ILE A 122 -4.92 4.13 16.01
CA ILE A 122 -6.35 4.36 15.81
C ILE A 122 -7.22 3.43 16.64
N HIS A 123 -6.82 2.18 16.83
CA HIS A 123 -7.54 1.26 17.69
C HIS A 123 -7.59 1.76 19.14
N LEU A 124 -6.46 2.19 19.67
CA LEU A 124 -6.36 2.71 21.03
C LEU A 124 -7.15 4.03 21.19
N VAL A 125 -7.08 4.91 20.19
CA VAL A 125 -7.89 6.14 20.12
C VAL A 125 -9.39 5.83 20.12
N SER A 126 -9.83 4.87 19.32
CA SER A 126 -11.25 4.47 19.24
C SER A 126 -11.75 3.89 20.57
N LEU A 127 -10.93 3.10 21.27
CA LEU A 127 -11.25 2.53 22.58
C LEU A 127 -11.42 3.62 23.63
N LYS A 128 -10.46 4.54 23.74
CA LYS A 128 -10.50 5.64 24.72
C LYS A 128 -11.68 6.59 24.48
N THR A 129 -12.11 6.74 23.23
CA THR A 129 -13.23 7.60 22.88
C THR A 129 -14.58 6.92 23.13
N SER A 130 -14.66 5.60 22.94
CA SER A 130 -15.87 4.79 23.12
C SER A 130 -16.15 4.44 24.59
N ASP A 131 -15.09 4.28 25.41
CA ASP A 131 -15.17 3.99 26.84
C ASP A 131 -14.31 4.97 27.65
N PRO A 132 -14.82 6.19 27.89
CA PRO A 132 -14.08 7.23 28.61
C PRO A 132 -13.99 6.97 30.12
N GLU A 133 -14.81 6.07 30.69
CA GLU A 133 -14.87 5.78 32.14
C GLU A 133 -13.87 4.68 32.57
N SER A 134 -13.31 3.95 31.61
CA SER A 134 -12.30 2.93 31.89
C SER A 134 -11.01 3.51 32.47
N VAL A 135 -10.79 3.24 33.76
CA VAL A 135 -9.58 3.63 34.52
C VAL A 135 -8.30 3.04 33.88
N GLU A 136 -8.39 1.86 33.27
CA GLU A 136 -7.26 1.22 32.58
C GLU A 136 -6.85 1.99 31.32
N LEU A 137 -7.81 2.50 30.54
CA LEU A 137 -7.55 3.31 29.34
C LEU A 137 -7.13 4.74 29.67
N GLN A 138 -7.57 5.28 30.81
CA GLN A 138 -7.14 6.58 31.31
C GLN A 138 -5.65 6.59 31.72
N ASN A 139 -5.13 5.46 32.22
CA ASN A 139 -3.73 5.31 32.63
C ASN A 139 -2.75 5.17 31.46
N ILE A 140 -3.23 4.99 30.23
CA ILE A 140 -2.38 4.94 29.03
C ILE A 140 -1.96 6.36 28.67
N SER A 141 -0.77 6.77 29.14
CA SER A 141 -0.17 8.07 28.83
C SER A 141 0.33 8.18 27.39
N ASN A 142 0.74 7.07 26.79
CA ASN A 142 1.21 7.07 25.40
C ASN A 142 0.18 6.41 24.47
N LEU A 143 -0.60 7.24 23.77
CA LEU A 143 -1.56 6.78 22.77
C LEU A 143 -0.89 6.30 21.48
N CYS A 144 0.36 6.67 21.23
CA CYS A 144 1.07 6.38 20.00
C CYS A 144 2.54 6.02 20.26
N GLU A 145 2.88 4.74 20.17
CA GLU A 145 4.25 4.25 20.34
C GLU A 145 5.20 4.79 19.26
N GLU A 146 4.73 4.91 18.01
CA GLU A 146 5.54 5.21 16.82
C GLU A 146 4.94 6.40 16.04
N PRO A 147 4.95 7.63 16.59
CA PRO A 147 4.28 8.79 15.98
C PRO A 147 4.87 9.19 14.64
N GLU A 148 6.16 8.94 14.39
CA GLU A 148 6.77 9.25 13.09
C GLU A 148 6.16 8.39 11.97
N PHE A 149 5.94 7.09 12.22
CA PHE A 149 5.33 6.19 11.23
C PHE A 149 3.84 6.47 11.01
N VAL A 150 3.13 6.89 12.06
CA VAL A 150 1.73 7.33 11.93
C VAL A 150 1.64 8.61 11.09
N PHE A 151 2.52 9.58 11.36
CA PHE A 151 2.57 10.82 10.60
C PHE A 151 2.92 10.57 9.13
N GLU A 152 3.96 9.77 8.87
CA GLU A 152 4.38 9.37 7.52
C GLU A 152 3.24 8.64 6.77
N TYR A 153 2.50 7.74 7.44
CA TYR A 153 1.32 7.09 6.86
C TYR A 153 0.25 8.11 6.42
N LEU A 154 -0.04 9.10 7.27
CA LEU A 154 -1.04 10.14 6.98
C LEU A 154 -0.59 11.03 5.81
N GLU A 155 0.70 11.35 5.71
CA GLU A 155 1.27 12.10 4.59
C GLU A 155 1.17 11.30 3.28
N GLU A 156 1.54 10.01 3.27
CA GLU A 156 1.42 9.15 2.10
C GLU A 156 -0.03 9.04 1.63
N CYS A 157 -0.99 8.84 2.55
CA CYS A 157 -2.41 8.81 2.22
C CYS A 157 -2.91 10.13 1.61
N ASN A 158 -2.44 11.28 2.10
CA ASN A 158 -2.78 12.59 1.56
C ASN A 158 -2.21 12.80 0.14
N MET A 159 -1.01 12.27 -0.12
CA MET A 159 -0.37 12.34 -1.44
C MET A 159 -1.05 11.45 -2.50
N LEU A 160 -1.70 10.36 -2.07
CA LEU A 160 -2.52 9.51 -2.95
C LEU A 160 -3.86 10.14 -3.36
N GLN A 161 -4.34 11.18 -2.65
CA GLN A 161 -5.55 11.92 -3.00
C GLN A 161 -5.33 13.04 -4.03
N LYS A 162 -4.08 13.48 -4.25
CA LYS A 162 -3.76 14.38 -5.36
C LYS A 162 -3.74 13.56 -6.65
N PRO A 163 -4.52 13.92 -7.70
CA PRO A 163 -4.47 13.20 -8.96
C PRO A 163 -3.06 13.32 -9.55
N SER A 164 -2.26 12.25 -9.41
CA SER A 164 -0.94 12.15 -10.02
C SER A 164 -1.13 12.15 -11.54
N LYS A 165 -0.87 13.31 -12.16
CA LYS A 165 -0.98 13.54 -13.62
C LYS A 165 -0.08 12.64 -14.47
N ASN A 166 0.73 11.76 -13.88
CA ASN A 166 1.80 11.03 -14.58
C ASN A 166 1.71 9.50 -14.59
N ILE A 167 0.74 8.88 -13.91
CA ILE A 167 0.65 7.39 -13.91
C ILE A 167 -0.19 6.84 -15.08
N SER A 168 -0.96 7.70 -15.77
CA SER A 168 -1.87 7.31 -16.85
C SER A 168 -1.21 6.75 -18.12
N LYS A 169 0.10 6.91 -18.35
CA LYS A 169 0.71 6.57 -19.66
C LYS A 169 1.42 5.22 -19.72
N ASN A 170 1.83 4.63 -18.60
CA ASN A 170 2.73 3.47 -18.62
C ASN A 170 2.14 2.16 -18.07
N MET A 171 0.85 2.10 -17.76
CA MET A 171 0.24 0.92 -17.11
C MET A 171 -0.99 0.36 -17.85
N LYS A 172 -0.98 0.42 -19.19
CA LYS A 172 -2.02 -0.22 -20.04
C LYS A 172 -1.77 -1.71 -20.34
N VAL A 173 -0.72 -2.32 -19.78
CA VAL A 173 -0.31 -3.70 -20.12
C VAL A 173 -0.59 -4.72 -19.00
N ILE A 174 -1.08 -4.30 -17.83
CA ILE A 174 -1.45 -5.23 -16.74
C ILE A 174 -2.97 -5.15 -16.46
N SER A 175 -3.77 -5.04 -17.52
CA SER A 175 -5.23 -4.90 -17.42
C SER A 175 -5.99 -6.23 -17.32
N THR A 176 -5.32 -7.35 -17.09
CA THR A 176 -5.97 -8.68 -17.09
C THR A 176 -5.90 -9.42 -15.75
N THR A 177 -5.35 -8.80 -14.71
CA THR A 177 -5.47 -9.30 -13.32
C THR A 177 -6.07 -8.22 -12.44
N THR A 178 -7.21 -7.69 -12.87
CA THR A 178 -8.19 -7.00 -12.03
C THR A 178 -8.73 -7.99 -10.99
N PHE A 179 -7.95 -8.24 -9.93
CA PHE A 179 -8.42 -8.92 -8.74
C PHE A 179 -8.59 -7.88 -7.63
N GLN A 180 -9.80 -7.31 -7.57
CA GLN A 180 -10.45 -6.83 -6.34
C GLN A 180 -9.64 -5.89 -5.42
N LEU A 181 -8.95 -4.89 -6.00
CA LEU A 181 -8.44 -3.72 -5.25
C LEU A 181 -9.51 -2.62 -5.02
N GLU A 182 -10.78 -2.91 -5.31
CA GLU A 182 -11.94 -2.05 -5.02
C GLU A 182 -12.48 -2.19 -3.58
N ASN A 183 -11.97 -3.14 -2.77
CA ASN A 183 -12.50 -3.43 -1.44
C ASN A 183 -11.56 -3.11 -0.25
N VAL A 184 -10.55 -2.25 -0.46
CA VAL A 184 -9.77 -1.59 0.61
C VAL A 184 -10.36 -0.18 0.78
N PRO A 185 -10.53 0.39 2.01
CA PRO A 185 -11.55 1.39 2.34
C PRO A 185 -11.29 2.79 1.75
N LYS A 186 -11.26 2.87 0.42
CA LYS A 186 -11.51 4.09 -0.34
C LYS A 186 -12.93 4.58 -0.07
N HIS A 187 -13.87 3.69 0.22
CA HIS A 187 -15.26 4.07 0.47
C HIS A 187 -15.47 4.81 1.80
N THR A 188 -14.76 4.52 2.90
CA THR A 188 -15.13 5.18 4.18
C THR A 188 -14.65 6.62 4.28
N ILE A 189 -13.43 6.93 3.82
CA ILE A 189 -12.92 8.31 3.81
C ILE A 189 -13.51 9.09 2.62
N THR A 190 -13.65 8.48 1.44
CA THR A 190 -14.22 9.18 0.27
C THR A 190 -15.74 9.36 0.39
N SER A 191 -16.49 8.43 0.97
CA SER A 191 -17.93 8.61 1.19
C SER A 191 -18.22 9.61 2.32
N PHE A 192 -17.32 9.74 3.31
CA PHE A 192 -17.39 10.84 4.28
C PHE A 192 -17.10 12.20 3.63
N ILE A 193 -16.10 12.29 2.75
CA ILE A 193 -15.82 13.51 1.96
C ILE A 193 -16.96 13.85 0.99
N SER A 194 -17.59 12.84 0.39
CA SER A 194 -18.76 13.01 -0.50
C SER A 194 -20.01 13.47 0.26
N TYR A 195 -20.23 12.97 1.48
CA TYR A 195 -21.29 13.43 2.39
C TYR A 195 -21.05 14.88 2.86
N TYR A 196 -19.80 15.23 3.18
CA TYR A 196 -19.41 16.59 3.60
C TYR A 196 -19.58 17.62 2.49
N ASN A 197 -19.27 17.27 1.24
CA ASN A 197 -19.47 18.15 0.07
C ASN A 197 -20.94 18.30 -0.36
N MET A 198 -21.87 17.47 0.15
CA MET A 198 -23.32 17.63 -0.08
C MET A 198 -24.03 18.47 1.00
N HIS A 199 -23.38 18.71 2.15
CA HIS A 199 -23.98 19.40 3.30
C HIS A 199 -23.22 20.67 3.74
N ALA A 200 -22.28 21.14 2.94
CA ALA A 200 -21.63 22.46 3.04
C ALA A 200 -22.07 23.34 1.86
#